data_AF-A0A0V9GV47-F1
#
_entry.id   AF-A0A0V9GV47-F1
#
_cell.length_a   1.000
_cell.length_b   1.000
_cell.length_c   1.000
_cell.angle_alpha   90.00
_cell.angle_beta   90.00
_cell.angle_gamma   90.00
#
_symmetry.space_group_name_H-M   'P 1'
#
loop_
_entity.id
_entity.type
_entity.pdbx_description
1 polymer ?
#
loop_
_entity_poly.entity_id
_entity_poly.type
_entity_poly.pdbx_seq_one_letter_code
_entity_poly.pdbx_strand_id
1 'polypeptide(L)'
;MKKIIFSNESAVYDELMIHFPCQPLPHISNDITGLEELDIVYNFFQKKQWNEIANNFKIKDDSYALELGITFLPEKVFCYYIPLYIYASLFNKNDFWVFESDFIQQYLCPEYRDHDDFLNFVFNFSDIQLSIIAQFMSYESDAGFFYASKACMDFWEDYSPLLHKKI
;
A
#
# COMPACT_ATOMS: atom_id res chain seq x y z
N MET A 1 -1.46 -10.00 17.36
CA MET A 1 -1.09 -8.59 17.08
C MET A 1 -2.12 -7.65 17.70
N LYS A 2 -1.75 -6.43 18.10
CA LYS A 2 -2.70 -5.43 18.63
C LYS A 2 -3.52 -4.82 17.47
N LYS A 3 -4.73 -4.33 17.76
CA LYS A 3 -5.52 -3.54 16.81
C LYS A 3 -4.84 -2.20 16.55
N ILE A 4 -4.62 -1.86 15.28
CA ILE A 4 -4.11 -0.55 14.84
C ILE A 4 -5.28 0.42 14.72
N ILE A 5 -5.08 1.65 15.18
CA ILE A 5 -6.07 2.72 15.06
C ILE A 5 -5.71 3.53 13.81
N PHE A 6 -6.33 3.19 12.67
CA PHE A 6 -6.03 3.81 11.37
C PHE A 6 -6.42 5.29 11.28
N SER A 7 -7.25 5.78 12.20
CA SER A 7 -7.53 7.21 12.36
C SER A 7 -6.45 7.98 13.14
N ASN A 8 -5.35 7.32 13.54
CA ASN A 8 -4.20 7.93 14.19
C ASN A 8 -2.96 7.67 13.34
N GLU A 9 -2.59 8.65 12.53
CA GLU A 9 -1.54 8.52 11.52
C GLU A 9 -0.18 8.20 12.15
N SER A 10 0.13 8.77 13.33
CA SER A 10 1.38 8.47 14.03
C SER A 10 1.43 7.02 14.49
N ALA A 11 0.32 6.48 15.01
CA ALA A 11 0.27 5.10 15.47
C ALA A 11 0.41 4.11 14.29
N VAL A 12 -0.18 4.44 13.13
CA VAL A 12 0.00 3.64 11.92
C VAL A 12 1.45 3.70 11.45
N TYR A 13 2.04 4.90 11.37
CA TYR A 13 3.42 5.07 10.95
C TYR A 13 4.41 4.27 11.81
N ASP A 14 4.24 4.28 13.14
CA ASP A 14 5.09 3.53 14.06
C ASP A 14 5.01 2.01 13.81
N GLU A 15 3.81 1.47 13.64
CA GLU A 15 3.62 0.03 13.34
C GLU A 15 4.20 -0.35 11.98
N LEU A 16 4.03 0.51 10.96
CA LEU A 16 4.64 0.30 9.63
C LEU A 16 6.17 0.32 9.71
N MET A 17 6.75 1.25 10.48
CA MET A 17 8.21 1.35 10.68
C MET A 17 8.79 0.11 11.39
N ILE A 18 8.05 -0.48 12.33
CA ILE A 18 8.51 -1.68 13.05
C ILE A 18 8.48 -2.92 12.14
N HIS A 19 7.47 -3.04 11.29
CA HIS A 19 7.15 -4.30 10.61
C HIS A 19 7.45 -4.33 9.12
N PHE A 20 7.60 -3.19 8.45
CA PHE A 20 7.98 -3.14 7.04
C PHE A 20 9.44 -2.70 6.88
N PRO A 21 10.30 -3.53 6.27
CA PRO A 21 11.69 -3.19 6.09
C PRO A 21 11.82 -2.01 5.12
N CYS A 22 12.66 -1.05 5.46
CA CYS A 22 13.14 -0.09 4.48
C CYS A 22 14.18 -0.78 3.60
N GLN A 23 13.95 -0.84 2.29
CA GLN A 23 14.94 -1.41 1.37
C GLN A 23 16.23 -0.56 1.41
N PRO A 24 17.44 -1.14 1.44
CA PRO A 24 18.65 -0.36 1.28
C PRO A 24 18.70 0.20 -0.14
N LEU A 25 18.55 1.52 -0.29
CA LEU A 25 18.66 2.28 -1.54
C LEU A 25 17.93 1.61 -2.73
N PRO A 26 16.59 1.71 -2.81
CA PRO A 26 15.85 1.20 -3.95
C PRO A 26 16.44 1.77 -5.24
N HIS A 27 16.97 0.87 -6.07
CA HIS A 27 17.51 1.22 -7.38
C HIS A 27 16.45 0.98 -8.43
N ILE A 28 15.95 2.07 -8.99
CA ILE A 28 15.08 2.04 -10.15
C ILE A 28 15.97 2.12 -11.38
N SER A 29 15.81 1.16 -12.31
CA SER A 29 16.63 1.11 -13.53
C SER A 29 16.45 2.39 -14.32
N ASN A 30 17.53 2.91 -14.90
CA ASN A 30 17.45 4.04 -15.82
C ASN A 30 16.68 3.70 -17.10
N ASP A 31 16.45 2.42 -17.39
CA ASP A 31 15.69 1.95 -18.54
C ASP A 31 14.20 2.34 -18.47
N ILE A 32 13.72 2.78 -17.31
CA ILE A 32 12.37 3.33 -17.21
C ILE A 32 12.30 4.78 -17.73
N THR A 33 13.41 5.48 -17.94
CA THR A 33 13.38 6.90 -18.35
C THR A 33 13.11 7.09 -19.85
N GLY A 34 12.54 8.23 -20.25
CA GLY A 34 12.29 8.56 -21.67
C GLY A 34 10.85 8.94 -22.04
N LEU A 35 9.94 8.92 -21.07
CA LEU A 35 8.59 9.51 -21.13
C LEU A 35 8.38 10.36 -19.87
N GLU A 36 7.65 11.47 -19.99
CA GLU A 36 7.45 12.45 -18.91
C GLU A 36 6.91 11.80 -17.62
N GLU A 37 5.97 10.86 -17.75
CA GLU A 37 5.39 10.11 -16.62
C GLU A 37 6.43 9.23 -15.91
N LEU A 38 7.30 8.57 -16.66
CA LEU A 38 8.32 7.71 -16.09
C LEU A 38 9.43 8.52 -15.40
N ASP A 39 9.72 9.72 -15.91
CA ASP A 39 10.65 10.65 -15.27
C ASP A 39 10.10 11.15 -13.92
N ILE A 40 8.77 11.33 -13.80
CA ILE A 40 8.11 11.65 -12.52
C ILE A 40 8.32 10.50 -11.52
N VAL A 41 8.04 9.25 -11.92
CA VAL A 41 8.23 8.07 -11.07
C VAL A 41 9.69 7.94 -10.64
N TYR A 42 10.62 8.04 -11.58
CA TYR A 42 12.05 8.00 -11.29
C TYR A 42 12.43 9.09 -10.27
N ASN A 43 12.09 10.36 -10.51
CA ASN A 43 12.46 11.46 -9.62
C ASN A 43 11.81 11.36 -8.23
N PHE A 44 10.61 10.81 -8.16
CA PHE A 44 9.88 10.64 -6.92
C PHE A 44 10.50 9.53 -6.05
N PHE A 45 10.73 8.34 -6.61
CA PHE A 45 11.13 7.15 -5.84
C PHE A 45 12.64 6.88 -5.81
N GLN A 46 13.42 7.39 -6.77
CA GLN A 46 14.82 7.02 -6.91
C GLN A 46 15.63 7.36 -5.66
N LYS A 47 16.31 6.34 -5.10
CA LYS A 47 17.12 6.45 -3.88
C LYS A 47 16.36 6.95 -2.65
N LYS A 48 15.02 6.91 -2.64
CA LYS A 48 14.21 7.28 -1.48
C LYS A 48 13.49 6.06 -0.93
N GLN A 49 13.67 5.84 0.36
CA GLN A 49 12.91 4.83 1.10
C GLN A 49 11.48 5.30 1.34
N TRP A 50 10.57 4.36 1.56
CA TRP A 50 9.14 4.65 1.77
C TRP A 50 8.92 5.62 2.94
N ASN A 51 9.69 5.49 4.02
CA ASN A 51 9.60 6.32 5.22
C ASN A 51 10.16 7.73 5.01
N GLU A 52 11.20 7.88 4.19
CA GLU A 52 11.73 9.20 3.81
C GLU A 52 10.70 10.00 3.01
N ILE A 53 9.97 9.32 2.12
CA ILE A 53 8.85 9.91 1.38
C ILE A 53 7.72 10.25 2.36
N ALA A 54 7.29 9.30 3.20
CA ALA A 54 6.21 9.48 4.16
C ALA A 54 6.43 10.68 5.11
N ASN A 55 7.65 10.89 5.60
CA ASN A 55 7.97 12.01 6.50
C ASN A 55 7.86 13.39 5.85
N ASN A 56 7.93 13.46 4.51
CA ASN A 56 7.84 14.71 3.75
C ASN A 56 6.58 14.77 2.89
N PHE A 57 5.66 13.81 3.07
CA PHE A 57 4.53 13.60 2.19
C PHE A 57 3.57 14.79 2.19
N LYS A 58 3.21 15.24 0.99
CA LYS A 58 2.22 16.27 0.73
C LYS A 58 1.25 15.74 -0.31
N ILE A 59 0.06 15.35 0.15
CA ILE A 59 -0.91 14.67 -0.71
C ILE A 59 -1.18 15.40 -2.04
N LYS A 60 -1.30 16.72 -2.04
CA LYS A 60 -1.58 17.51 -3.25
C LYS A 60 -0.43 17.49 -4.27
N ASP A 61 0.80 17.40 -3.79
CA ASP A 61 2.00 17.47 -4.63
C ASP A 61 2.44 16.07 -5.08
N ASP A 62 2.17 15.05 -4.26
CA ASP A 62 2.75 13.72 -4.39
C ASP A 62 1.79 12.66 -4.95
N SER A 63 0.46 12.88 -4.90
CA SER A 63 -0.53 11.87 -5.28
C SER A 63 -0.38 11.36 -6.72
N TYR A 64 -0.05 12.25 -7.66
CA TYR A 64 0.13 11.83 -9.05
C TYR A 64 1.36 10.92 -9.22
N ALA A 65 2.44 11.18 -8.49
CA ALA A 65 3.61 10.31 -8.50
C ALA A 65 3.33 8.94 -7.86
N LEU A 66 2.47 8.88 -6.84
CA LEU A 66 1.98 7.62 -6.27
C LEU A 66 1.12 6.84 -7.28
N GLU A 67 0.21 7.51 -7.99
CA GLU A 67 -0.62 6.89 -9.03
C GLU A 67 0.25 6.25 -10.13
N LEU A 68 1.22 7.01 -10.65
CA LEU A 68 2.16 6.50 -11.64
C LEU A 68 3.05 5.38 -11.08
N GLY A 69 3.40 5.45 -9.79
CA GLY A 69 4.21 4.44 -9.11
C GLY A 69 3.57 3.06 -9.09
N ILE A 70 2.24 2.98 -8.95
CA ILE A 70 1.45 1.74 -9.02
C ILE A 70 1.65 1.04 -10.38
N THR A 71 1.65 1.83 -11.45
CA THR A 71 1.71 1.34 -12.83
C THR A 71 3.13 0.99 -13.26
N PHE A 72 4.12 1.82 -12.89
CA PHE A 72 5.45 1.78 -13.49
C PHE A 72 6.55 1.19 -12.60
N LEU A 73 6.36 1.09 -11.28
CA LEU A 73 7.33 0.41 -10.45
C LEU A 73 7.24 -1.11 -10.68
N PRO A 74 8.37 -1.80 -10.91
CA PRO A 74 8.36 -3.26 -10.92
C PRO A 74 7.83 -3.79 -9.59
N GLU A 75 6.97 -4.81 -9.61
CA GLU A 75 6.31 -5.34 -8.40
C GLU A 75 7.30 -5.66 -7.28
N LYS A 76 8.43 -6.30 -7.61
CA LYS A 76 9.51 -6.61 -6.65
C LYS A 76 10.06 -5.39 -5.90
N VAL A 77 9.94 -4.21 -6.50
CA VAL A 77 10.30 -2.91 -5.89
C VAL A 77 9.09 -2.36 -5.16
N PHE A 78 7.90 -2.42 -5.77
CA PHE A 78 6.66 -1.91 -5.20
C PHE A 78 6.32 -2.53 -3.83
N CYS A 79 6.63 -3.81 -3.59
CA CYS A 79 6.43 -4.47 -2.29
C CYS A 79 7.05 -3.70 -1.11
N TYR A 80 8.15 -2.97 -1.32
CA TYR A 80 8.79 -2.15 -0.29
C TYR A 80 8.11 -0.81 -0.05
N TYR A 81 7.23 -0.38 -0.96
CA TYR A 81 6.48 0.86 -0.88
C TYR A 81 5.03 0.66 -0.41
N ILE A 82 4.52 -0.57 -0.29
CA ILE A 82 3.24 -0.87 0.37
C ILE A 82 2.97 -0.05 1.65
N PRO A 83 3.90 0.05 2.62
CA PRO A 83 3.69 0.89 3.81
C PRO A 83 3.47 2.37 3.47
N LEU A 84 4.15 2.92 2.45
CA LEU A 84 3.91 4.29 1.99
C LEU A 84 2.50 4.46 1.44
N TYR A 85 1.99 3.52 0.65
CA TYR A 85 0.63 3.63 0.11
C TYR A 85 -0.43 3.52 1.22
N ILE A 86 -0.27 2.59 2.17
CA ILE A 86 -1.13 2.50 3.35
C ILE A 86 -1.12 3.81 4.14
N TYR A 87 0.06 4.39 4.36
CA TYR A 87 0.19 5.65 5.10
C TYR A 87 -0.39 6.85 4.34
N ALA A 88 -0.14 6.94 3.04
CA ALA A 88 -0.64 8.02 2.18
C ALA A 88 -2.18 8.01 2.08
N SER A 89 -2.80 6.82 2.04
CA SER A 89 -4.26 6.64 2.05
C SER A 89 -4.94 7.31 3.25
N LEU A 90 -4.27 7.41 4.40
CA LEU A 90 -4.82 8.07 5.59
C LEU A 90 -5.11 9.56 5.37
N PHE A 91 -4.34 10.20 4.49
CA PHE A 91 -4.50 11.62 4.17
C PHE A 91 -5.49 11.85 3.01
N ASN A 92 -5.91 10.79 2.32
CA ASN A 92 -6.74 10.89 1.10
C ASN A 92 -8.24 11.01 1.37
N LYS A 93 -8.67 10.98 2.63
CA LYS A 93 -10.08 10.93 3.02
C LYS A 93 -10.92 12.13 2.58
N ASN A 94 -10.29 13.27 2.26
CA ASN A 94 -10.98 14.48 1.81
C ASN A 94 -10.72 14.83 0.34
N ASP A 95 -9.55 14.43 -0.20
CA ASP A 95 -9.12 14.85 -1.53
C ASP A 95 -9.42 13.80 -2.62
N PHE A 96 -9.66 12.53 -2.24
CA PHE A 96 -10.11 11.44 -3.12
C PHE A 96 -9.25 11.26 -4.39
N TRP A 97 -7.93 11.38 -4.25
CA TRP A 97 -6.99 11.07 -5.32
C TRP A 97 -7.06 9.58 -5.70
N VAL A 98 -6.82 9.30 -6.98
CA VAL A 98 -7.07 7.98 -7.58
C VAL A 98 -6.07 6.92 -7.11
N PHE A 99 -4.85 7.32 -6.73
CA PHE A 99 -3.79 6.39 -6.31
C PHE A 99 -4.25 5.38 -5.23
N GLU A 100 -5.10 5.78 -4.28
CA GLU A 100 -5.58 4.89 -3.21
C GLU A 100 -6.43 3.77 -3.79
N SER A 101 -7.33 4.11 -4.72
CA SER A 101 -8.20 3.14 -5.38
C SER A 101 -7.39 2.20 -6.28
N ASP A 102 -6.44 2.74 -7.04
CA ASP A 102 -5.59 1.94 -7.92
C ASP A 102 -4.68 1.02 -7.12
N PHE A 103 -4.13 1.49 -6.00
CA PHE A 103 -3.33 0.69 -5.09
C PHE A 103 -4.13 -0.50 -4.54
N ILE A 104 -5.31 -0.22 -3.99
CA ILE A 104 -6.14 -1.27 -3.39
C ILE A 104 -6.57 -2.28 -4.45
N GLN A 105 -7.06 -1.83 -5.60
CA GLN A 105 -7.53 -2.73 -6.65
C GLN A 105 -6.38 -3.56 -7.21
N GLN A 106 -5.26 -2.95 -7.59
CA GLN A 106 -4.17 -3.66 -8.27
C GLN A 106 -3.37 -4.57 -7.36
N TYR A 107 -3.24 -4.26 -6.06
CA TYR A 107 -2.35 -5.03 -5.17
C TYR A 107 -3.09 -5.78 -4.06
N LEU A 108 -4.26 -5.30 -3.64
CA LEU A 108 -4.93 -5.83 -2.45
C LEU A 108 -6.27 -6.52 -2.77
N CYS A 109 -6.78 -6.43 -3.99
CA CYS A 109 -8.02 -7.11 -4.37
C CYS A 109 -7.72 -8.33 -5.27
N PRO A 110 -7.98 -9.57 -4.81
CA PRO A 110 -7.70 -10.78 -5.58
C PRO A 110 -8.40 -10.81 -6.96
N GLU A 111 -9.56 -10.15 -7.08
CA GLU A 111 -10.38 -10.17 -8.30
C GLU A 111 -9.78 -9.40 -9.49
N TYR A 112 -8.80 -8.52 -9.25
CA TYR A 112 -8.16 -7.72 -10.29
C TYR A 112 -6.83 -8.31 -10.77
N ARG A 113 -6.48 -9.49 -10.28
CA ARG A 113 -5.24 -10.19 -10.62
C ARG A 113 -5.52 -11.64 -10.98
N ASP A 114 -4.58 -12.24 -11.71
CA ASP A 114 -4.54 -13.70 -11.77
C ASP A 114 -4.33 -14.28 -10.36
N HIS A 115 -4.96 -15.43 -10.09
CA HIS A 115 -4.96 -16.03 -8.76
C HIS A 115 -3.54 -16.37 -8.28
N ASP A 116 -2.73 -16.98 -9.15
CA ASP A 116 -1.37 -17.40 -8.79
C ASP A 116 -0.48 -16.16 -8.62
N ASP A 117 -0.66 -15.15 -9.48
CA ASP A 117 0.05 -13.88 -9.37
C ASP A 117 -0.25 -13.15 -8.05
N PHE A 118 -1.52 -13.10 -7.63
CA PHE A 118 -1.91 -12.49 -6.36
C PHE A 118 -1.31 -13.24 -5.17
N LEU A 119 -1.38 -14.58 -5.15
CA LEU A 119 -0.79 -15.36 -4.06
C LEU A 119 0.73 -15.21 -4.00
N ASN A 120 1.41 -15.19 -5.15
CA ASN A 120 2.85 -14.95 -5.23
C ASN A 120 3.22 -13.58 -4.66
N PHE A 121 2.41 -12.54 -4.94
CA PHE A 121 2.59 -11.22 -4.33
C PHE A 121 2.44 -11.30 -2.81
N VAL A 122 1.35 -11.90 -2.31
CA VAL A 122 1.06 -12.05 -0.87
C VAL A 122 2.18 -12.81 -0.14
N PHE A 123 2.76 -13.85 -0.75
CA PHE A 123 3.83 -14.65 -0.14
C PHE A 123 5.15 -13.89 0.10
N ASN A 124 5.29 -12.66 -0.41
CA ASN A 124 6.43 -11.80 -0.07
C ASN A 124 6.32 -11.17 1.33
N PHE A 125 5.16 -11.28 1.99
CA PHE A 125 4.90 -10.66 3.29
C PHE A 125 4.89 -11.70 4.42
N SER A 126 5.39 -11.29 5.58
CA SER A 126 5.25 -12.05 6.83
C SER A 126 3.82 -12.01 7.36
N ASP A 127 3.44 -12.97 8.22
CA ASP A 127 2.13 -13.01 8.88
C ASP A 127 1.76 -11.69 9.56
N ILE A 128 2.75 -11.00 10.14
CA ILE A 128 2.53 -9.71 10.79
C ILE A 128 2.18 -8.64 9.76
N GLN A 129 2.92 -8.55 8.66
CA GLN A 129 2.64 -7.60 7.58
C GLN A 129 1.29 -7.89 6.92
N LEU A 130 0.96 -9.16 6.67
CA LEU A 130 -0.35 -9.57 6.18
C LEU A 130 -1.47 -9.16 7.13
N SER A 131 -1.25 -9.29 8.44
CA SER A 131 -2.21 -8.84 9.44
C SER A 131 -2.40 -7.32 9.46
N ILE A 132 -1.35 -6.54 9.18
CA ILE A 132 -1.44 -5.08 9.07
C ILE A 132 -2.23 -4.69 7.82
N ILE A 133 -1.93 -5.32 6.68
CA ILE A 133 -2.65 -5.11 5.42
C ILE A 133 -4.13 -5.50 5.58
N ALA A 134 -4.43 -6.62 6.24
CA ALA A 134 -5.80 -7.03 6.51
C ALA A 134 -6.57 -6.02 7.37
N GLN A 135 -5.93 -5.44 8.39
CA GLN A 135 -6.55 -4.38 9.19
C GLN A 135 -6.75 -3.08 8.39
N PHE A 136 -5.83 -2.74 7.48
CA PHE A 136 -6.01 -1.63 6.54
C PHE A 136 -7.20 -1.87 5.61
N MET A 137 -7.30 -3.06 5.01
CA MET A 137 -8.43 -3.42 4.14
C MET A 137 -9.76 -3.40 4.88
N SER A 138 -9.79 -3.86 6.14
CA SER A 138 -10.97 -3.74 7.00
C SER A 138 -11.35 -2.28 7.25
N TYR A 139 -10.37 -1.40 7.46
CA TYR A 139 -10.59 0.04 7.65
C TYR A 139 -11.16 0.69 6.38
N GLU A 140 -10.63 0.37 5.20
CA GLU A 140 -11.15 0.89 3.92
C GLU A 140 -12.54 0.34 3.59
N SER A 141 -12.81 -0.92 3.93
CA SER A 141 -14.15 -1.50 3.86
C SER A 141 -15.15 -0.71 4.71
N ASP A 142 -14.79 -0.40 5.96
CA ASP A 142 -15.63 0.39 6.88
C ASP A 142 -15.83 1.83 6.36
N ALA A 143 -14.88 2.37 5.60
CA ALA A 143 -15.00 3.67 4.92
C ALA A 143 -15.94 3.66 3.70
N GLY A 144 -16.38 2.48 3.25
CA GLY A 144 -17.38 2.32 2.19
C GLY A 144 -16.82 1.94 0.82
N PHE A 145 -15.54 1.56 0.70
CA PHE A 145 -14.97 1.09 -0.55
C PHE A 145 -15.43 -0.35 -0.86
N PHE A 146 -16.33 -0.49 -1.83
CA PHE A 146 -16.96 -1.78 -2.17
C PHE A 146 -15.95 -2.90 -2.50
N TYR A 147 -14.91 -2.59 -3.29
CA TYR A 147 -13.86 -3.55 -3.64
C TYR A 147 -13.04 -3.98 -2.42
N ALA A 148 -12.86 -3.10 -1.43
CA ALA A 148 -12.18 -3.44 -0.18
C ALA A 148 -13.04 -4.36 0.67
N SER A 149 -14.35 -4.10 0.76
CA SER A 149 -15.30 -4.98 1.45
C SER A 149 -15.33 -6.38 0.86
N LYS A 150 -15.37 -6.48 -0.48
CA LYS A 150 -15.34 -7.77 -1.16
C LYS A 150 -14.02 -8.51 -0.93
N ALA A 151 -12.88 -7.84 -1.11
CA ALA A 151 -11.56 -8.44 -0.87
C ALA A 151 -11.36 -8.87 0.59
N CYS A 152 -11.97 -8.17 1.55
CA CYS A 152 -12.00 -8.60 2.95
C CYS A 152 -12.70 -9.95 3.10
N MET A 153 -13.93 -10.07 2.60
CA MET A 153 -14.72 -11.30 2.70
C MET A 153 -14.06 -12.47 1.95
N ASP A 154 -13.47 -12.19 0.78
CA ASP A 154 -12.91 -13.23 -0.08
C ASP A 154 -11.50 -13.67 0.36
N PHE A 155 -10.76 -12.85 1.12
CA PHE A 155 -9.36 -13.11 1.42
C PHE A 155 -8.85 -12.54 2.76
N TRP A 156 -8.99 -11.22 3.01
CA TRP A 156 -8.27 -10.59 4.12
C TRP A 156 -8.81 -10.92 5.51
N GLU A 157 -10.04 -11.40 5.63
CA GLU A 157 -10.62 -11.84 6.90
C GLU A 157 -9.77 -12.92 7.59
N ASP A 158 -9.17 -13.83 6.82
CA ASP A 158 -8.33 -14.92 7.33
C ASP A 158 -7.03 -14.43 7.99
N TYR A 159 -6.58 -13.22 7.63
CA TYR A 159 -5.36 -12.60 8.16
C TYR A 159 -5.67 -11.54 9.25
N SER A 160 -6.94 -11.29 9.53
CA SER A 160 -7.37 -10.33 10.55
C SER A 160 -7.66 -11.04 11.88
N PRO A 161 -6.75 -10.99 12.87
CA PRO A 161 -6.93 -11.65 14.17
C PRO A 161 -8.12 -11.09 14.97
N LEU A 162 -8.75 -10.02 14.49
CA LEU A 162 -9.89 -9.34 15.11
C LEU A 162 -11.24 -9.78 14.53
N LEU A 163 -11.26 -10.43 13.35
CA LEU A 163 -12.50 -10.87 12.68
C LEU A 163 -12.92 -12.28 13.11
N HIS A 164 -12.01 -13.10 13.67
CA HIS A 164 -12.33 -14.39 14.29
C HIS A 164 -13.11 -14.31 15.63
N LYS A 165 -13.70 -13.16 15.98
CA LYS A 165 -14.56 -12.99 17.18
C LYS A 165 -16.03 -12.68 16.85
N LYS A 166 -16.54 -13.19 15.73
CA LYS A 166 -17.99 -13.31 15.50
C LYS A 166 -18.39 -14.79 15.44
N ILE A 167 -18.50 -15.41 16.60
CA ILE A 167 -19.39 -16.55 16.87
C ILE A 167 -20.16 -16.22 18.14
#